data_AF-A0A957W1M6-F1
#
_entry.id   AF-A0A957W1M6-F1
#
_cell.length_a   1.000
_cell.length_b   1.000
_cell.length_c   1.000
_cell.angle_alpha   90.00
_cell.angle_beta   90.00
_cell.angle_gamma   90.00
#
_symmetry.space_group_name_H-M   'P 1'
#
loop_
_entity.id
_entity.type
_entity.pdbx_description
1 polymer ?
#
loop_
_entity_poly.entity_id
_entity_poly.type
_entity_poly.pdbx_seq_one_letter_code
_entity_poly.pdbx_strand_id
1 'polypeptide(L)'
;MPPPVSTNADGEAEYMRAVVVVTEHTPKGTERSPQEYVQPLLVLTGKSYATMTFETLYTHICNALRGNKPRVVGQDLAPGGHLRLLYEDGTAKDIDM
;
A
#
# COMPACT_ATOMS: atom_id res chain seq x y z
N MET A 1 10.04 1.28 27.90
CA MET A 1 8.66 1.71 27.52
C MET A 1 8.77 2.73 26.40
N PRO A 2 7.79 2.81 25.48
CA PRO A 2 7.75 3.92 24.52
C PRO A 2 7.69 5.26 25.27
N PRO A 3 8.23 6.35 24.68
CA PRO A 3 8.21 7.66 25.32
C PRO A 3 6.76 8.15 25.53
N PRO A 4 6.49 8.94 26.58
CA PRO A 4 5.18 9.53 26.80
C PRO A 4 4.75 10.37 25.60
N VAL A 5 3.52 10.18 25.14
CA VAL A 5 2.90 11.02 24.11
C VAL A 5 2.14 12.13 24.84
N SER A 6 2.38 13.39 24.48
CA SER A 6 1.61 14.51 25.00
C SER A 6 0.17 14.45 24.48
N THR A 7 -0.81 14.55 25.38
CA THR A 7 -2.23 14.51 25.05
C THR A 7 -2.98 15.74 25.58
N ASN A 8 -4.16 16.01 25.03
CA ASN A 8 -5.11 16.96 25.62
C ASN A 8 -5.76 16.36 26.90
N ALA A 9 -6.68 17.10 27.52
CA ALA A 9 -7.38 16.68 28.74
C ALA A 9 -8.21 15.41 28.58
N ASP A 10 -8.62 15.10 27.34
CA ASP A 10 -9.42 13.92 26.99
C ASP A 10 -8.54 12.72 26.60
N GLY A 11 -7.21 12.86 26.68
CA GLY A 11 -6.28 11.80 26.33
C GLY A 11 -6.04 11.64 24.83
N GLU A 12 -6.41 12.62 24.01
CA GLU A 12 -6.18 12.61 22.56
C GLU A 12 -4.88 13.33 22.19
N ALA A 13 -4.20 12.87 21.15
CA ALA A 13 -3.15 13.64 20.49
C ALA A 13 -3.42 13.68 18.99
N GLU A 14 -2.96 14.75 18.33
CA GLU A 14 -3.21 15.04 16.91
C GLU A 14 -2.91 13.86 15.96
N TYR A 15 -1.95 13.01 16.33
CA TYR A 15 -1.52 11.85 15.54
C TYR A 15 -1.67 10.50 16.26
N MET A 16 -2.52 10.41 17.29
CA MET A 16 -2.85 9.14 17.99
C MET A 16 -3.75 8.21 17.16
N ARG A 17 -3.47 8.10 15.87
CA ARG A 17 -4.11 7.15 14.95
C ARG A 17 -3.04 6.45 14.13
N ALA A 18 -3.24 5.16 13.87
CA ALA A 18 -2.55 4.46 12.80
C ALA A 18 -3.50 4.37 11.60
N VAL A 19 -2.96 4.48 10.39
CA VAL A 19 -3.72 4.22 9.17
C VAL A 19 -3.25 2.89 8.62
N VAL A 20 -4.18 1.93 8.52
CA VAL A 20 -3.91 0.58 8.02
C VAL A 20 -4.68 0.42 6.71
N VAL A 21 -3.95 0.25 5.61
CA VAL A 21 -4.53 -0.05 4.30
C VAL A 21 -4.52 -1.57 4.13
N VAL A 22 -5.66 -2.11 3.71
CA VAL A 22 -5.89 -3.54 3.53
C VAL A 22 -6.53 -3.81 2.18
N THR A 23 -6.38 -5.02 1.67
CA THR A 23 -7.17 -5.52 0.54
C THR A 23 -8.43 -6.21 1.06
N GLU A 24 -9.43 -6.38 0.20
CA GLU A 24 -10.77 -6.88 0.56
C GLU A 24 -10.77 -8.16 1.42
N HIS A 25 -9.81 -9.06 1.19
CA HIS A 25 -9.74 -10.35 1.88
C HIS A 25 -8.64 -10.42 2.95
N THR A 26 -8.12 -9.27 3.41
CA THR A 26 -7.11 -9.24 4.48
C THR A 26 -7.76 -9.65 5.81
N PRO A 27 -7.30 -10.75 6.46
CA PRO A 27 -7.88 -11.19 7.73
C PRO A 27 -7.61 -10.19 8.85
N LYS A 28 -8.58 -10.05 9.76
CA LYS A 28 -8.44 -9.29 11.00
C LYS A 28 -8.44 -10.24 12.20
N GLY A 29 -7.61 -9.92 13.19
CA GLY A 29 -7.36 -10.68 14.40
C GLY A 29 -6.06 -11.48 14.30
N THR A 30 -5.05 -11.06 15.06
CA THR A 30 -3.84 -11.86 15.33
C THR A 30 -3.91 -12.45 16.74
N GLU A 31 -3.09 -13.46 17.04
CA GLU A 31 -2.98 -14.00 18.41
C GLU A 31 -2.60 -12.92 19.43
N ARG A 32 -1.85 -11.91 18.99
CA ARG A 32 -1.45 -10.77 19.82
C ARG A 32 -2.61 -9.81 20.09
N SER A 33 -3.45 -9.55 19.10
CA SER A 33 -4.54 -8.56 19.20
C SER A 33 -5.67 -8.81 18.20
N PRO A 34 -6.93 -8.88 18.66
CA PRO A 34 -8.11 -8.98 17.78
C PRO A 34 -8.29 -7.78 16.83
N GLN A 35 -7.63 -6.65 17.10
CA GLN A 35 -7.75 -5.44 16.28
C GLN A 35 -6.72 -5.36 15.15
N GLU A 36 -5.72 -6.22 15.15
CA GLU A 36 -4.66 -6.22 14.14
C GLU A 36 -5.10 -6.91 12.85
N TYR A 37 -4.63 -6.43 11.71
CA TYR A 37 -4.77 -7.15 10.45
C TYR A 37 -3.56 -8.06 10.22
N VAL A 38 -3.81 -9.24 9.65
CA VAL A 38 -2.76 -10.17 9.22
C VAL A 38 -2.16 -9.65 7.93
N GLN A 39 -0.86 -9.34 7.93
CA GLN A 39 -0.12 -8.88 6.75
C GLN A 39 -0.83 -7.72 5.98
N PRO A 40 -1.09 -6.57 6.64
CA PRO A 40 -1.71 -5.44 5.97
C PRO A 40 -0.86 -4.93 4.81
N LEU A 41 -1.50 -4.35 3.81
CA LEU A 41 -0.85 -3.82 2.62
C LEU A 41 0.10 -2.65 2.96
N LEU A 42 -0.34 -1.76 3.86
CA LEU A 42 0.45 -0.62 4.32
C LEU A 42 0.06 -0.24 5.75
N VAL A 43 1.04 0.11 6.59
CA VAL A 43 0.82 0.67 7.92
C VAL A 43 1.53 2.01 7.99
N LEU A 44 0.78 3.08 8.25
CA LEU A 44 1.29 4.44 8.37
C LEU A 44 1.01 4.98 9.77
N THR A 45 1.94 5.77 10.30
CA THR A 45 1.65 6.60 11.47
C THR A 45 0.65 7.70 11.10
N GLY A 46 -0.13 8.16 12.06
CA GLY A 46 -1.09 9.26 11.85
C GLY A 46 -0.41 10.54 11.36
N LYS A 47 0.83 10.79 11.83
CA LYS A 47 1.65 11.90 11.38
C LYS A 47 2.04 11.75 9.91
N SER A 48 2.60 10.59 9.55
CA SER A 48 2.99 10.31 8.16
C SER A 48 1.82 10.46 7.20
N TYR A 49 0.64 9.95 7.58
CA TYR A 49 -0.57 10.10 6.76
C TYR A 49 -1.03 11.55 6.66
N ALA A 50 -1.06 12.30 7.78
CA ALA A 50 -1.56 13.67 7.82
C ALA A 50 -0.71 14.66 7.01
N THR A 51 0.61 14.43 6.93
CA THR A 51 1.53 15.33 6.23
C THR A 51 1.78 14.96 4.77
N MET A 52 1.21 13.84 4.30
CA MET A 52 1.48 13.29 2.98
C MET A 52 0.51 13.83 1.93
N THR A 53 1.00 14.09 0.71
CA THR A 53 0.13 14.42 -0.42
C THR A 53 -0.63 13.19 -0.90
N PHE A 54 -1.77 13.40 -1.56
CA PHE A 54 -2.51 12.30 -2.18
C PHE A 54 -1.65 11.51 -3.19
N GLU A 55 -0.84 12.20 -4.00
CA GLU A 55 0.06 11.57 -4.96
C GLU A 55 1.06 10.60 -4.29
N THR A 56 1.64 11.00 -3.16
CA THR A 56 2.59 10.17 -2.42
C THR A 56 1.87 8.95 -1.82
N LEU A 57 0.68 9.14 -1.25
CA LEU A 57 -0.14 8.04 -0.74
C LEU A 57 -0.52 7.05 -1.85
N TYR A 58 -1.00 7.57 -2.98
CA TYR A 58 -1.34 6.79 -4.16
C TYR A 58 -0.13 5.96 -4.64
N THR A 59 1.04 6.58 -4.73
CA THR A 59 2.28 5.90 -5.11
C THR A 59 2.64 4.79 -4.14
N HIS A 60 2.54 5.01 -2.82
CA HIS A 60 2.79 3.97 -1.82
C HIS A 60 1.82 2.79 -1.96
N ILE A 61 0.52 3.05 -2.15
CA ILE A 61 -0.48 1.99 -2.33
C ILE A 61 -0.17 1.20 -3.61
N CYS A 62 0.10 1.86 -4.73
CA CYS A 62 0.45 1.20 -5.98
C CYS A 62 1.73 0.36 -5.87
N ASN A 63 2.76 0.87 -5.19
CA ASN A 63 4.00 0.13 -4.97
C ASN A 63 3.76 -1.09 -4.06
N ALA A 64 2.98 -0.94 -2.99
CA ALA A 64 2.63 -2.04 -2.10
C ALA A 64 1.83 -3.14 -2.83
N LEU A 65 0.86 -2.77 -3.67
CA LEU A 65 0.08 -3.72 -4.48
C LEU A 65 0.95 -4.44 -5.51
N ARG A 66 1.93 -3.74 -6.08
CA ARG A 66 2.87 -4.30 -7.05
C ARG A 66 3.85 -5.28 -6.40
N GLY A 67 4.23 -5.04 -5.15
CA GLY A 67 5.27 -5.79 -4.46
C GLY A 67 6.60 -5.66 -5.19
N ASN A 68 7.28 -6.79 -5.40
CA ASN A 68 8.59 -6.83 -6.08
C ASN A 68 8.48 -6.93 -7.62
N LYS A 69 7.28 -6.80 -8.19
CA LYS A 69 7.11 -6.85 -9.64
C LYS A 69 7.52 -5.50 -10.25
N PRO A 70 8.10 -5.47 -11.45
CA PRO A 70 8.40 -4.22 -12.14
C PRO A 70 7.10 -3.52 -12.57
N ARG A 71 7.11 -2.19 -12.64
CA ARG A 71 5.96 -1.39 -13.12
C ARG A 71 5.75 -1.60 -14.61
N VAL A 72 4.49 -1.72 -15.05
CA VAL A 72 4.12 -1.66 -16.48
C VAL A 72 4.28 -0.23 -16.98
N VAL A 73 5.06 -0.05 -18.03
CA VAL A 73 5.35 1.26 -18.65
C VAL A 73 4.69 1.44 -20.01
N GLY A 74 4.18 0.36 -20.61
CA GLY A 74 3.49 0.42 -21.88
C GLY A 74 2.83 -0.90 -22.25
N GLN A 75 2.05 -0.85 -23.31
CA GLN A 75 1.47 -2.01 -23.97
C GLN A 75 1.66 -1.88 -25.47
N ASP A 76 1.91 -2.99 -26.14
CA ASP A 76 2.00 -3.12 -27.58
C ASP A 76 1.01 -4.19 -28.06
N LEU A 77 0.36 -3.94 -29.20
CA LEU A 77 -0.55 -4.91 -29.82
C LEU A 77 0.22 -5.59 -30.96
N ALA A 78 0.69 -6.81 -30.68
CA ALA A 78 1.52 -7.53 -31.63
C ALA A 78 0.69 -7.99 -32.85
N PRO A 79 1.32 -8.14 -34.04
CA PRO A 79 0.70 -8.79 -35.18
C PRO A 79 0.23 -10.19 -34.78
N GLY A 80 -1.08 -10.46 -34.92
CA GLY A 80 -1.72 -11.68 -34.43
C GLY A 80 -2.70 -11.48 -33.26
N GLY A 81 -2.79 -10.26 -32.71
CA GLY A 81 -3.80 -9.90 -31.72
C GLY A 81 -3.40 -10.17 -30.26
N HIS A 82 -2.17 -10.61 -30.01
CA HIS A 82 -1.66 -10.79 -28.65
C HIS A 82 -1.26 -9.44 -28.04
N LEU A 83 -1.60 -9.23 -26.77
CA LEU A 83 -1.22 -8.04 -26.03
C LEU A 83 0.14 -8.25 -25.37
N ARG A 84 1.11 -7.38 -25.64
CA ARG A 84 2.42 -7.41 -25.01
C ARG A 84 2.54 -6.29 -23.99
N LEU A 85 2.75 -6.63 -22.72
CA LEU A 85 3.07 -5.65 -21.67
C LEU A 85 4.57 -5.39 -21.63
N LEU A 86 4.95 -4.12 -21.51
CA LEU A 86 6.33 -3.66 -21.34
C LEU A 86 6.53 -3.19 -19.91
N TYR A 87 7.63 -3.59 -19.29
CA TYR A 87 7.95 -3.28 -17.90
C TYR A 87 9.15 -2.33 -17.79
N GLU A 88 9.23 -1.60 -16.67
CA GLU A 88 10.26 -0.59 -16.42
C GLU A 88 11.69 -1.16 -16.35
N ASP A 89 11.82 -2.44 -16.05
CA ASP A 89 13.10 -3.16 -16.03
C ASP A 89 13.55 -3.63 -17.43
N GLY A 90 12.80 -3.28 -18.48
CA GLY A 90 13.05 -3.65 -19.87
C GLY A 90 12.52 -5.04 -20.24
N THR A 91 11.90 -5.78 -19.32
CA THR A 91 11.25 -7.05 -19.65
C THR A 91 9.92 -6.81 -20.37
N ALA A 92 9.45 -7.84 -21.09
CA ALA A 92 8.16 -7.83 -21.74
C ALA A 92 7.43 -9.16 -21.50
N LYS A 93 6.10 -9.12 -21.42
CA LYS A 93 5.26 -10.31 -21.25
C LYS A 93 4.08 -10.30 -22.21
N ASP A 94 3.93 -11.38 -22.95
CA ASP A 94 2.75 -11.62 -23.79
C ASP A 94 1.58 -12.12 -22.93
N ILE A 95 0.41 -11.54 -23.16
CA ILE A 95 -0.86 -11.89 -22.54
C ILE A 95 -1.81 -12.34 -23.63
N ASP A 96 -2.28 -13.58 -23.50
CA ASP A 96 -3.38 -14.10 -24.29
C ASP A 96 -4.68 -13.45 -23.79
N MET A 97 -5.39 -12.79 -24.70
CA MET A 97 -6.71 -12.19 -24.44
C MET A 97 -7.84 -13.18 -24.69
#